data_AF-A0A0L0B8T2-F1
#
_entry.id   AF-A0A0L0B8T2-F1
#
_cell.length_a   1.000
_cell.length_b   1.000
_cell.length_c   1.000
_cell.angle_alpha   90.00
_cell.angle_beta   90.00
_cell.angle_gamma   90.00
#
_symmetry.space_group_name_H-M   'P 1'
#
loop_
_entity.id
_entity.type
_entity.pdbx_description
1 polymer ?
#
loop_
_entity_poly.entity_id
_entity_poly.type
_entity_poly.pdbx_seq_one_letter_code
_entity_poly.pdbx_strand_id
1 'polypeptide(L)'
;MDEQVRHEETLKNGCHIVVRARKIAEDKVSVFFGTYGPDGRVIKEQTEIRDGLTCAKDALDFATDKAKRHAGGGAGAPDDNHHQATPI
;
A
#
# COMPACT_ATOMS: atom_id res chain seq x y z
N MET A 1 21.81 6.11 4.42
CA MET A 1 20.63 6.81 4.99
C MET A 1 19.46 5.86 4.91
N ASP A 2 19.05 5.31 6.04
CA ASP A 2 17.89 4.43 6.16
C ASP A 2 16.61 5.27 6.02
N GLU A 3 16.19 5.52 4.78
CA GLU A 3 14.95 6.25 4.50
C GLU A 3 13.75 5.35 4.83
N GLN A 4 13.09 5.68 5.95
CA GLN A 4 11.84 5.07 6.35
C GLN A 4 10.76 6.16 6.44
N VAL A 5 9.66 5.93 5.73
CA VAL A 5 8.48 6.77 5.77
C VAL A 5 7.30 5.95 6.26
N ARG A 6 6.52 6.52 7.16
CA ARG A 6 5.29 5.93 7.70
C ARG A 6 4.17 6.94 7.51
N HIS A 7 3.03 6.44 7.09
CA HIS A 7 1.80 7.19 6.96
C HIS A 7 0.68 6.40 7.63
N GLU A 8 -0.10 7.05 8.47
CA GLU A 8 -1.32 6.47 9.02
C GLU A 8 -2.41 7.53 9.00
N GLU A 9 -3.60 7.10 8.63
CA GLU A 9 -4.75 7.99 8.55
C GLU A 9 -6.00 7.24 8.97
N THR A 10 -6.87 7.95 9.71
CA THR A 10 -8.22 7.46 9.98
C THR A 10 -9.15 8.02 8.91
N LEU A 11 -9.79 7.13 8.17
CA LEU A 11 -10.73 7.47 7.13
C LEU A 11 -12.08 7.90 7.74
N LYS A 12 -12.86 8.65 6.97
CA LYS A 12 -14.17 9.17 7.41
C LYS A 12 -15.20 8.07 7.76
N ASN A 13 -15.00 6.86 7.25
CA ASN A 13 -15.83 5.68 7.57
C ASN A 13 -15.43 4.98 8.87
N GLY A 14 -14.44 5.52 9.60
CA GLY A 14 -13.90 4.95 10.83
C GLY A 14 -12.84 3.86 10.61
N CYS A 15 -12.53 3.50 9.36
CA CYS A 15 -11.42 2.60 9.07
C CYS A 15 -10.08 3.31 9.29
N HIS A 16 -9.11 2.60 9.85
CA HIS A 16 -7.75 3.08 10.03
C HIS A 16 -6.83 2.42 9.00
N ILE A 17 -6.01 3.19 8.30
CA ILE A 17 -4.99 2.65 7.40
C ILE A 17 -3.60 2.98 7.94
N VAL A 18 -2.67 2.03 7.80
CA VAL A 18 -1.28 2.17 8.18
C VAL A 18 -0.42 1.72 7.03
N VAL A 19 0.45 2.59 6.56
CA VAL A 19 1.34 2.35 5.44
C VAL A 19 2.76 2.71 5.84
N ARG A 20 3.71 1.85 5.49
CA ARG A 20 5.12 2.04 5.82
C ARG A 20 5.94 1.67 4.60
N ALA A 21 6.82 2.55 4.16
CA ALA A 21 7.82 2.23 3.16
C ALA A 21 9.21 2.38 3.78
N ARG A 22 10.07 1.40 3.54
CA ARG A 22 11.44 1.38 4.04
C ARG A 22 12.37 1.01 2.90
N LYS A 23 13.35 1.85 2.60
CA LYS A 23 14.42 1.52 1.67
C LYS A 23 15.31 0.45 2.31
N ILE A 24 15.40 -0.71 1.67
CA ILE A 24 16.19 -1.85 2.15
C ILE A 24 17.46 -2.07 1.31
N ALA A 25 17.48 -1.58 0.07
CA ALA A 25 18.68 -1.51 -0.78
C ALA A 25 18.58 -0.31 -1.74
N GLU A 26 19.62 -0.06 -2.55
CA GLU A 26 19.62 1.03 -3.54
C GLU A 26 18.41 0.99 -4.48
N ASP A 27 18.01 -0.22 -4.90
CA ASP A 27 16.89 -0.47 -5.82
C ASP A 27 15.74 -1.29 -5.21
N LYS A 28 15.76 -1.50 -3.88
CA LYS A 28 14.71 -2.27 -3.18
C LYS A 28 14.06 -1.46 -2.09
N VAL A 29 12.73 -1.43 -2.10
CA VAL A 29 11.92 -0.82 -1.05
C VAL A 29 10.93 -1.84 -0.51
N SER A 30 10.91 -2.01 0.80
CA SER A 30 9.89 -2.78 1.50
C SER A 30 8.71 -1.86 1.78
N VAL A 31 7.52 -2.25 1.30
CA VAL A 31 6.26 -1.58 1.61
C VAL A 31 5.39 -2.47 2.46
N PHE A 32 4.74 -1.88 3.44
CA PHE A 32 3.73 -2.48 4.28
C PHE A 32 2.47 -1.65 4.15
N PHE A 33 1.33 -2.29 3.97
CA PHE A 33 0.03 -1.64 4.10
C PHE A 33 -0.90 -2.51 4.94
N GLY A 34 -1.52 -1.87 5.91
CA GLY A 34 -2.48 -2.42 6.84
C GLY A 34 -3.75 -1.60 6.80
N THR A 35 -4.88 -2.27 6.75
CA THR A 35 -6.21 -1.71 6.83
C THR A 35 -6.90 -2.34 8.03
N TYR A 36 -7.39 -1.50 8.92
CA TYR A 36 -8.07 -1.88 10.16
C TYR A 36 -9.47 -1.26 10.15
N GLY A 37 -10.46 -2.03 10.60
CA GLY A 37 -11.82 -1.53 10.73
C GLY A 37 -11.98 -0.58 11.93
N PRO A 38 -13.14 0.10 12.04
CA PRO A 38 -13.47 0.96 13.18
C PRO A 38 -13.49 0.23 14.53
N ASP A 39 -13.69 -1.09 14.51
CA ASP A 39 -13.65 -1.97 15.68
C ASP A 39 -12.22 -2.39 16.06
N GLY A 40 -11.19 -1.88 15.37
CA GLY A 40 -9.80 -2.29 15.53
C GLY A 40 -9.45 -3.65 14.89
N ARG A 41 -10.41 -4.31 14.22
CA ARG A 41 -10.19 -5.57 13.51
C ARG A 41 -9.28 -5.38 12.30
N VAL A 42 -8.36 -6.31 12.10
CA VAL A 42 -7.55 -6.37 10.88
C VAL A 42 -8.45 -6.75 9.70
N ILE A 43 -8.57 -5.85 8.72
CA ILE A 43 -9.23 -6.12 7.44
C ILE A 43 -8.22 -6.76 6.48
N LYS A 44 -7.04 -6.15 6.37
CA LYS A 44 -5.98 -6.62 5.49
C LYS A 44 -4.63 -6.11 5.98
N GLU A 45 -3.64 -6.97 6.06
CA GLU A 45 -2.24 -6.58 6.23
C GLU A 45 -1.42 -7.30 5.17
N GLN A 46 -0.60 -6.56 4.44
CA GLN A 46 0.27 -7.12 3.42
C GLN A 46 1.60 -6.37 3.39
N THR A 47 2.66 -7.13 3.26
CA THR A 47 4.01 -6.62 3.07
C THR A 47 4.48 -7.08 1.69
N GLU A 48 4.95 -6.14 0.89
CA GLU A 48 5.53 -6.42 -0.42
C GLU A 48 6.92 -5.81 -0.50
N ILE A 49 7.87 -6.52 -1.10
CA ILE A 49 9.17 -5.96 -1.45
C ILE A 49 9.09 -5.61 -2.93
N ARG A 50 9.35 -4.34 -3.24
CA ARG A 50 9.38 -3.84 -4.61
C ARG A 50 10.83 -3.60 -5.01
N ASP A 51 11.24 -4.34 -6.03
CA ASP A 51 12.45 -4.10 -6.82
C ASP A 51 12.12 -3.07 -7.92
N GLY A 52 13.00 -2.10 -8.17
CA GLY A 52 12.83 -1.04 -9.17
C GLY A 52 12.22 0.28 -8.66
N LEU A 53 11.97 0.40 -7.36
CA LEU A 53 11.53 1.65 -6.72
C LEU A 53 12.71 2.29 -6.01
N THR A 54 13.17 3.44 -6.51
CA THR A 54 14.34 4.15 -5.96
C THR A 54 14.01 5.07 -4.79
N CYS A 55 12.73 5.47 -4.67
CA CYS A 55 12.21 6.42 -3.68
C CYS A 55 11.21 5.77 -2.72
N ALA A 56 11.44 5.91 -1.41
CA ALA A 56 10.50 5.40 -0.40
C ALA A 56 9.16 6.16 -0.43
N LYS A 57 9.14 7.41 -0.89
CA LYS A 57 7.94 8.24 -1.01
C LYS A 57 6.97 7.75 -2.08
N ASP A 58 7.46 7.36 -3.27
CA ASP A 58 6.64 6.75 -4.33
C ASP A 58 6.03 5.43 -3.88
N ALA A 59 6.85 4.61 -3.23
CA ALA A 59 6.45 3.35 -2.64
C ALA A 59 5.35 3.52 -1.56
N LEU A 60 5.45 4.57 -0.75
CA LEU A 60 4.46 4.95 0.25
C LEU A 60 3.14 5.41 -0.39
N ASP A 61 3.20 6.23 -1.44
CA ASP A 61 2.01 6.72 -2.16
C ASP A 61 1.24 5.56 -2.79
N PHE A 62 1.95 4.65 -3.47
CA PHE A 62 1.40 3.41 -4.04
C PHE A 62 0.69 2.55 -2.98
N ALA A 63 1.35 2.32 -1.84
CA ALA A 63 0.79 1.50 -0.78
C ALA A 63 -0.38 2.19 -0.06
N THR A 64 -0.41 3.52 -0.03
CA THR A 64 -1.53 4.34 0.48
C THR A 64 -2.75 4.24 -0.41
N ASP A 65 -2.58 4.32 -1.73
CA ASP A 65 -3.67 4.10 -2.68
C ASP A 65 -4.29 2.69 -2.51
N LYS A 66 -3.46 1.64 -2.44
CA LYS A 66 -3.93 0.27 -2.16
C LYS A 66 -4.68 0.17 -0.83
N ALA A 67 -4.12 0.72 0.25
CA ALA A 67 -4.75 0.66 1.58
C ALA A 67 -6.12 1.34 1.59
N LYS A 68 -6.26 2.50 0.93
CA LYS A 68 -7.53 3.22 0.78
C LYS A 68 -8.56 2.44 -0.02
N ARG A 69 -8.15 1.76 -1.10
CA ARG A 69 -9.02 0.86 -1.86
C ARG A 69 -9.54 -0.28 -0.99
N HIS A 70 -8.69 -0.89 -0.19
CA HIS A 70 -9.10 -1.96 0.74
C HIS A 70 -10.00 -1.48 1.87
N ALA A 71 -9.86 -0.22 2.30
CA ALA A 71 -10.58 0.34 3.43
C ALA A 71 -12.00 0.83 3.12
N GLY A 72 -12.45 0.75 1.86
CA GLY A 72 -13.83 1.09 1.47
C GLY A 72 -13.99 2.46 0.80
N GLY A 73 -12.91 3.05 0.26
CA GLY A 73 -13.04 4.17 -0.67
C GLY A 73 -13.59 3.68 -2.01
N GLY A 74 -14.86 3.97 -2.29
CA GLY A 74 -15.51 3.61 -3.55
C GLY A 74 -14.81 4.20 -4.78
N ALA A 75 -14.01 3.37 -5.44
CA ALA A 75 -13.76 3.37 -6.87
C ALA A 75 -13.16 1.99 -7.18
N GLY A 76 -14.05 1.05 -7.55
CA GLY A 76 -13.62 -0.23 -8.08
C GLY A 76 -12.78 0.01 -9.32
N ALA A 77 -11.48 -0.25 -9.22
CA ALA A 77 -10.74 -0.83 -10.31
C ALA A 77 -10.29 -2.20 -9.79
N PRO A 78 -10.75 -3.32 -10.38
CA PRO A 78 -10.13 -4.60 -10.10
C PRO A 78 -8.62 -4.45 -10.32
N ASP A 79 -7.84 -5.02 -9.41
CA ASP A 79 -6.42 -5.30 -9.61
C ASP A 79 -6.33 -6.42 -10.67
N ASP A 80 -6.77 -6.12 -11.89
CA ASP A 80 -6.73 -7.01 -13.05
C ASP A 80 -6.30 -6.18 -14.25
N ASN A 81 -5.06 -5.66 -14.21
CA ASN A 81 -4.32 -5.31 -15.41
C ASN A 81 -2.81 -5.14 -15.15
N HIS A 82 -2.15 -6.15 -14.58
CA HIS A 82 -0.69 -6.21 -14.66
C HIS A 82 -0.13 -7.56 -15.15
N HIS A 83 -0.99 -8.46 -15.65
CA HIS A 83 -0.64 -9.56 -16.55
C HIS A 83 -1.92 -10.30 -17.00
N GLN A 84 -2.56 -9.84 -18.07
CA GLN A 84 -3.07 -10.76 -19.09
C GLN A 84 -2.77 -10.10 -20.43
N ALA A 85 -1.70 -10.56 -21.06
CA ALA A 85 -1.60 -10.48 -22.50
C ALA A 85 -2.91 -11.05 -23.07
N THR A 86 -3.59 -10.30 -23.93
CA THR A 86 -4.40 -10.88 -24.99
C THR A 86 -3.47 -11.21 -26.14
N PRO A 87 -2.96 -12.45 -26.28
CA PRO A 87 -2.54 -12.91 -27.59
C PRO A 87 -3.80 -13.20 -28.42
N ILE A 88 -3.94 -12.41 -29.48
CA ILE A 88 -4.69 -12.60 -30.74
C ILE A 88 -6.12 -13.16 -30.71
#